data_AF-A0A7G7UA16-F1
#
_entry.id   AF-A0A7G7UA16-F1
#
_cell.length_a   1.000
_cell.length_b   1.000
_cell.length_c   1.000
_cell.angle_alpha   90.00
_cell.angle_beta   90.00
_cell.angle_gamma   90.00
#
_symmetry.space_group_name_H-M   'P 1'
#
loop_
_entity.id
_entity.type
_entity.pdbx_description
1 polymer ?
#
loop_
_entity_poly.entity_id
_entity_poly.type
_entity_poly.pdbx_seq_one_letter_code
_entity_poly.pdbx_strand_id
1 'polypeptide(L)'
;MKMDKSYPFPMYSGLLNSEHYDKIGSALWLFLWFISSTTKENEKDGVSWGIVLGHKPLKAREMAAVFGVSEKTVRRWLELLERHGYIKAARAPYGLMISVKHSKKFSFRSDKTAHRSDNERSFSPLAQDKEDRSNIDKTKTYTAADDAVDHIAKRFTQLRSAQEGRTVYPSSRDYQAIARIVAIGVPVTQTIKWLEECFQAFENRRTAASETIKAFRYCSKFIEDRFFAQQAKKTAAIHHERNESNDKTYNRADFRRVEKRETSITGGQTGRIRRKPV
;
A
#
# COMPACT_ATOMS: atom_id res chain seq x y z
N MET A 1 30.77 -3.26 -36.93
CA MET A 1 30.23 -3.45 -35.57
C MET A 1 29.12 -4.49 -35.66
N LYS A 2 29.26 -5.65 -35.02
CA LYS A 2 28.11 -6.56 -34.88
C LYS A 2 27.05 -5.79 -34.07
N MET A 3 25.83 -5.70 -34.57
CA MET A 3 24.70 -5.20 -33.78
C MET A 3 24.45 -6.23 -32.68
N ASP A 4 25.07 -6.01 -31.52
CA ASP A 4 24.74 -6.76 -30.33
C ASP A 4 23.27 -6.55 -30.04
N LYS A 5 22.53 -7.65 -29.91
CA LYS A 5 21.11 -7.60 -29.60
C LYS A 5 20.96 -6.92 -28.25
N SER A 6 20.31 -5.76 -28.24
CA SER A 6 19.95 -5.07 -27.01
C SER A 6 18.75 -5.77 -26.39
N TYR A 7 18.77 -5.97 -25.09
CA TYR A 7 17.68 -6.60 -24.35
C TYR A 7 17.30 -5.72 -23.16
N PRO A 8 16.00 -5.50 -22.92
CA PRO A 8 15.57 -4.82 -21.70
C PRO A 8 15.86 -5.74 -20.51
N PHE A 9 16.43 -5.17 -19.45
CA PHE A 9 16.51 -5.81 -18.15
C PHE A 9 15.90 -4.88 -17.10
N PRO A 10 15.08 -5.42 -16.19
CA PRO A 10 14.39 -4.61 -15.19
C PRO A 10 15.36 -4.14 -14.10
N MET A 11 15.16 -2.91 -13.62
CA MET A 11 15.92 -2.29 -12.55
C MET A 11 14.96 -1.61 -11.58
N TYR A 12 15.28 -1.62 -10.29
CA TYR A 12 14.48 -0.91 -9.29
C TYR A 12 14.85 0.57 -9.27
N SER A 13 13.83 1.44 -9.31
CA SER A 13 14.00 2.89 -9.23
C SER A 13 14.65 3.36 -7.94
N GLY A 14 14.61 2.55 -6.87
CA GLY A 14 15.32 2.83 -5.63
C GLY A 14 16.84 3.00 -5.79
N LEU A 15 17.43 2.51 -6.88
CA LEU A 15 18.83 2.77 -7.22
C LEU A 15 19.12 4.24 -7.51
N LEU A 16 18.10 5.03 -7.89
CA LEU A 16 18.24 6.42 -8.31
C LEU A 16 18.05 7.42 -7.14
N ASN A 17 18.18 6.97 -5.90
CA ASN A 17 18.13 7.83 -4.72
C ASN A 17 19.46 8.54 -4.49
N SER A 18 19.43 9.70 -3.82
CA SER A 18 20.62 10.50 -3.47
C SER A 18 21.68 9.66 -2.75
N GLU A 19 21.27 8.79 -1.83
CA GLU A 19 22.20 7.92 -1.11
C GLU A 19 23.01 7.00 -2.02
N HIS A 20 22.38 6.44 -3.05
CA HIS A 20 23.03 5.54 -3.99
C HIS A 20 23.87 6.31 -5.01
N TYR A 21 23.42 7.50 -5.40
CA TYR A 21 24.19 8.41 -6.24
C TYR A 21 25.56 8.71 -5.62
N ASP A 22 25.60 9.07 -4.33
CA ASP A 22 26.84 9.39 -3.62
C ASP A 22 27.74 8.16 -3.43
N LYS A 23 27.15 6.99 -3.16
CA LYS A 23 27.88 5.74 -2.91
C LYS A 23 28.44 5.10 -4.20
N ILE A 24 27.69 5.12 -5.30
CA ILE A 24 28.03 4.41 -6.54
C ILE A 24 28.77 5.34 -7.51
N GLY A 25 28.31 6.58 -7.66
CA GLY A 25 28.83 7.53 -8.65
C GLY A 25 28.93 6.93 -10.05
N SER A 26 30.11 7.06 -10.66
CA SER A 26 30.37 6.54 -12.02
C SER A 26 30.47 5.01 -12.13
N ALA A 27 30.58 4.30 -11.00
CA ALA A 27 30.63 2.83 -10.99
C ALA A 27 29.27 2.20 -11.38
N LEU A 28 28.22 3.02 -11.54
CA LEU A 28 26.88 2.60 -11.96
C LEU A 28 26.91 1.84 -13.28
N TRP A 29 27.75 2.28 -14.23
CA TRP A 29 27.88 1.63 -15.54
C TRP A 29 28.35 0.18 -15.41
N LEU A 30 29.35 -0.05 -14.57
CA LEU A 30 29.87 -1.40 -14.31
C LEU A 30 28.84 -2.25 -13.55
N PHE A 31 28.13 -1.66 -12.59
CA PHE A 31 27.09 -2.33 -11.84
C PHE A 31 25.92 -2.79 -12.73
N LEU A 32 25.41 -1.90 -13.59
CA LEU A 32 24.35 -2.22 -14.55
C LEU A 32 24.80 -3.32 -15.53
N TRP A 33 26.06 -3.27 -15.96
CA TRP A 33 26.61 -4.32 -16.81
C TRP A 33 26.66 -5.68 -16.12
N PHE A 34 27.03 -5.74 -14.84
CA PHE A 34 26.96 -6.99 -14.07
C PHE A 34 25.54 -7.52 -13.93
N ILE A 35 24.55 -6.65 -13.71
CA ILE A 35 23.14 -7.07 -13.67
C ILE A 35 22.73 -7.65 -15.02
N SER A 36 23.03 -6.95 -16.12
CA SER A 36 22.71 -7.45 -17.47
C SER A 36 23.39 -8.80 -17.78
N SER A 37 24.62 -9.00 -17.27
CA SER A 37 25.44 -10.20 -17.45
C SER A 37 25.19 -11.29 -16.40
N THR A 38 24.18 -11.10 -15.54
CA THR A 38 23.76 -12.11 -14.56
C THR A 38 23.10 -13.28 -15.28
N THR A 39 23.63 -14.48 -15.07
CA THR A 39 23.16 -15.72 -15.73
C THR A 39 22.28 -16.56 -14.83
N LYS A 40 22.59 -16.60 -13.53
CA LYS A 40 21.83 -17.35 -12.52
C LYS A 40 21.64 -16.48 -11.28
N GLU A 41 20.58 -16.73 -10.54
CA GLU A 41 20.31 -16.09 -9.25
C GLU A 41 20.24 -17.16 -8.18
N ASN A 42 20.99 -16.95 -7.11
CA ASN A 42 20.94 -17.78 -5.92
C ASN A 42 20.38 -16.93 -4.78
N GLU A 43 19.31 -17.40 -4.17
CA GLU A 43 18.83 -16.82 -2.92
C GLU A 43 19.58 -17.46 -1.76
N LYS A 44 20.31 -16.63 -1.01
CA LYS A 44 21.01 -17.07 0.20
C LYS A 44 20.65 -16.09 1.31
N ASP A 45 20.15 -16.62 2.43
CA ASP A 45 19.81 -15.86 3.63
C ASP A 45 18.77 -14.73 3.37
N GLY A 46 17.79 -14.97 2.50
CA GLY A 46 16.76 -13.99 2.12
C GLY A 46 17.27 -12.84 1.25
N VAL A 47 18.51 -12.92 0.75
CA VAL A 47 19.10 -11.97 -0.18
C VAL A 47 19.40 -12.65 -1.51
N SER A 48 18.88 -12.09 -2.60
CA SER A 48 19.18 -12.58 -3.95
C SER A 48 20.58 -12.14 -4.39
N TRP A 49 21.42 -13.11 -4.74
CA TRP A 49 22.75 -12.93 -5.29
C TRP A 49 22.78 -13.42 -6.75
N GLY A 50 23.04 -12.50 -7.67
CA GLY A 50 23.23 -12.80 -9.07
C GLY A 50 24.65 -13.29 -9.35
N ILE A 51 24.76 -14.46 -9.97
CA ILE A 51 26.03 -14.98 -10.49
C ILE A 51 26.29 -14.33 -11.85
N VAL A 52 27.37 -13.55 -11.93
CA VAL A 52 27.82 -12.92 -13.19
C VAL A 52 28.50 -13.98 -14.05
N LEU A 53 28.06 -14.10 -15.31
CA LEU A 53 28.68 -14.98 -16.33
C LEU A 53 28.96 -16.42 -15.86
N GLY A 54 28.15 -16.94 -14.93
CA GLY A 54 28.30 -18.31 -14.41
C GLY A 54 29.56 -18.53 -13.57
N HIS A 55 30.05 -17.53 -12.82
CA HIS A 55 31.34 -17.56 -12.10
C HIS A 55 32.56 -17.71 -13.01
N LYS A 56 32.45 -17.35 -14.30
CA LYS A 56 33.64 -17.15 -15.12
C LYS A 56 34.56 -16.16 -14.41
N PRO A 57 35.87 -16.44 -14.26
CA PRO A 57 36.80 -15.48 -13.69
C PRO A 57 36.98 -14.30 -14.65
N LEU A 58 36.62 -13.09 -14.20
CA LEU A 58 36.73 -11.87 -15.00
C LEU A 58 38.04 -11.14 -14.67
N LYS A 59 38.74 -10.72 -15.71
CA LYS A 59 39.92 -9.84 -15.59
C LYS A 59 39.49 -8.37 -15.71
N ALA A 60 40.14 -7.50 -14.95
CA ALA A 60 39.92 -6.05 -15.02
C ALA A 60 40.08 -5.51 -16.45
N ARG A 61 41.02 -6.08 -17.21
CA ARG A 61 41.26 -5.77 -18.63
C ARG A 61 40.06 -6.02 -19.54
N GLU A 62 39.34 -7.12 -19.33
CA GLU A 62 38.17 -7.46 -20.16
C GLU A 62 37.03 -6.49 -19.90
N MET A 63 36.79 -6.15 -18.63
CA MET A 63 35.80 -5.14 -18.24
C MET A 63 36.17 -3.73 -18.75
N ALA A 64 37.47 -3.38 -18.68
CA ALA A 64 37.99 -2.12 -19.18
C ALA A 64 37.75 -1.95 -20.69
N ALA A 65 37.93 -3.03 -21.46
CA ALA A 65 37.71 -3.03 -22.91
C ALA A 65 36.24 -2.78 -23.29
N VAL A 66 35.27 -3.23 -22.47
CA VAL A 66 33.83 -3.00 -22.73
C VAL A 66 33.47 -1.51 -22.72
N PHE A 67 34.04 -0.75 -21.78
CA PHE A 67 33.74 0.68 -21.61
C PHE A 67 34.78 1.61 -22.24
N GLY A 68 35.87 1.07 -22.78
CA GLY A 68 37.00 1.87 -23.27
C GLY A 68 37.73 2.66 -22.19
N VAL A 69 37.73 2.17 -20.94
CA VAL A 69 38.37 2.85 -19.79
C VAL A 69 39.64 2.14 -19.36
N SER A 70 40.45 2.77 -18.50
CA SER A 70 41.65 2.13 -17.95
C SER A 70 41.32 1.02 -16.93
N GLU A 71 42.19 0.02 -16.80
CA GLU A 71 42.05 -1.01 -15.77
C GLU A 71 42.01 -0.43 -14.34
N LYS A 72 42.74 0.67 -14.11
CA LYS A 72 42.77 1.36 -12.82
C LYS A 72 41.39 1.90 -12.45
N THR A 73 40.65 2.43 -13.43
CA THR A 73 39.28 2.92 -13.26
C THR A 73 38.35 1.77 -12.87
N VAL A 74 38.43 0.64 -13.56
CA VAL A 74 37.60 -0.54 -13.26
C VAL A 74 37.91 -1.10 -11.88
N ARG A 75 39.18 -1.19 -11.49
CA ARG A 75 39.56 -1.62 -10.13
C ARG A 75 38.99 -0.70 -9.06
N ARG A 76 39.06 0.62 -9.27
CA ARG A 76 38.44 1.60 -8.37
C ARG A 76 36.92 1.42 -8.28
N TRP A 77 36.26 1.17 -9.41
CA TRP A 77 34.82 0.88 -9.41
C TRP A 77 34.48 -0.41 -8.67
N LEU A 78 35.25 -1.48 -8.86
CA LEU A 78 35.08 -2.74 -8.13
C LEU A 78 35.23 -2.53 -6.62
N GLU A 79 36.29 -1.85 -6.18
CA GLU A 79 36.51 -1.53 -4.77
C GLU A 79 35.37 -0.70 -4.18
N LEU A 80 34.87 0.28 -4.93
CA LEU A 80 33.75 1.13 -4.50
C LEU A 80 32.45 0.32 -4.35
N LEU A 81 32.13 -0.51 -5.35
CA LEU A 81 30.93 -1.35 -5.36
C LEU A 81 30.99 -2.42 -4.26
N GLU A 82 32.15 -2.99 -3.99
CA GLU A 82 32.37 -3.95 -2.92
C GLU A 82 32.28 -3.28 -1.54
N ARG A 83 32.92 -2.12 -1.35
CA ARG A 83 32.89 -1.35 -0.10
C ARG A 83 31.46 -0.99 0.34
N HIS A 84 30.62 -0.61 -0.62
CA HIS A 84 29.22 -0.27 -0.34
C HIS A 84 28.27 -1.48 -0.39
N GLY A 85 28.80 -2.70 -0.61
CA GLY A 85 28.04 -3.94 -0.52
C GLY A 85 27.11 -4.21 -1.69
N TYR A 86 27.33 -3.59 -2.85
CA TYR A 86 26.56 -3.86 -4.08
C TYR A 86 27.01 -5.15 -4.75
N ILE A 87 28.30 -5.49 -4.62
CA ILE A 87 28.87 -6.72 -5.16
C ILE A 87 29.70 -7.44 -4.09
N LYS A 88 29.89 -8.73 -4.27
CA LYS A 88 30.94 -9.51 -3.62
C LYS A 88 31.91 -10.00 -4.69
N ALA A 89 33.20 -9.76 -4.47
CA ALA A 89 34.24 -10.26 -5.34
C ALA A 89 35.02 -11.37 -4.61
N ALA A 90 35.08 -12.55 -5.22
CA ALA A 90 35.91 -13.65 -4.74
C ALA A 90 37.12 -13.83 -5.67
N ARG A 91 38.32 -14.00 -5.11
CA ARG A 91 39.50 -14.30 -5.92
C ARG A 91 39.41 -15.70 -6.53
N ALA A 92 39.70 -15.80 -7.81
CA ALA A 92 39.88 -17.04 -8.55
C ALA A 92 41.28 -17.08 -9.19
N PRO A 93 41.81 -18.26 -9.55
CA PRO A 93 43.15 -18.39 -10.12
C PRO A 93 43.43 -17.51 -11.35
N TYR A 94 42.38 -17.19 -12.14
CA TYR A 94 42.51 -16.45 -13.40
C TYR A 94 41.73 -15.12 -13.44
N GLY A 95 41.23 -14.63 -12.31
CA GLY A 95 40.44 -13.40 -12.25
C GLY A 95 39.58 -13.26 -10.99
N LEU A 96 38.53 -12.46 -11.08
CA LEU A 96 37.57 -12.24 -10.01
C LEU A 96 36.23 -12.89 -10.36
N MET A 97 35.68 -13.67 -9.44
CA MET A 97 34.30 -14.14 -9.50
C MET A 97 33.43 -13.07 -8.83
N ILE A 98 32.46 -12.55 -9.57
CA ILE A 98 31.60 -11.46 -9.09
C ILE A 98 30.20 -12.02 -8.82
N SER A 99 29.69 -11.71 -7.62
CA SER A 99 28.28 -11.90 -7.27
C SER A 99 27.63 -10.53 -7.03
N VAL A 100 26.48 -10.30 -7.62
CA VAL A 100 25.76 -9.02 -7.55
C VAL A 100 24.63 -9.11 -6.55
N LYS A 101 24.54 -8.17 -5.62
CA LYS A 101 23.44 -8.11 -4.66
C LYS A 101 22.18 -7.57 -5.32
N HIS A 102 21.01 -8.14 -5.00
CA HIS A 102 19.70 -7.71 -5.51
C HIS A 102 19.58 -7.74 -7.04
N SER A 103 20.21 -8.71 -7.71
CA SER A 103 20.23 -8.73 -9.18
C SER A 103 18.84 -8.86 -9.81
N LYS A 104 17.85 -9.46 -9.11
CA LYS A 104 16.40 -9.58 -9.41
C LYS A 104 15.98 -9.58 -10.90
N LYS A 105 16.85 -10.08 -11.77
CA LYS A 105 16.73 -10.15 -13.22
C LYS A 105 15.77 -11.26 -13.62
N PHE A 106 15.68 -12.30 -12.78
CA PHE A 106 14.79 -13.43 -13.00
C PHE A 106 13.57 -13.44 -12.07
N SER A 107 13.42 -12.46 -11.17
CA SER A 107 12.22 -12.34 -10.31
C SER A 107 10.92 -12.16 -11.10
N PHE A 108 10.97 -11.76 -12.36
CA PHE A 108 9.81 -11.70 -13.27
C PHE A 108 9.55 -13.01 -14.03
N ARG A 109 10.39 -14.04 -13.85
CA ARG A 109 10.28 -15.34 -14.53
C ARG A 109 9.85 -16.49 -13.60
N SER A 110 9.81 -16.27 -12.30
CA SER A 110 9.38 -17.29 -11.33
C SER A 110 7.89 -17.16 -11.05
N ASP A 111 7.08 -17.54 -12.04
CA ASP A 111 5.73 -18.04 -11.77
C ASP A 111 5.35 -19.02 -12.88
N LYS A 112 4.95 -20.23 -12.45
CA LYS A 112 4.65 -21.45 -13.22
C LYS A 112 5.80 -22.45 -13.44
N THR A 113 6.44 -22.91 -12.38
CA THR A 113 6.87 -24.33 -12.30
C THR A 113 7.11 -24.72 -10.84
N ALA A 114 6.01 -24.93 -10.11
CA ALA A 114 6.02 -25.80 -8.94
C ALA A 114 4.98 -26.90 -9.17
N HIS A 115 5.48 -28.14 -9.17
CA HIS A 115 4.80 -29.42 -9.40
C HIS A 115 4.51 -29.82 -10.86
N ARG A 116 5.50 -30.48 -11.50
CA ARG A 116 5.20 -31.72 -12.23
C ARG A 116 6.43 -32.62 -12.21
N SER A 117 6.43 -33.56 -11.26
CA SER A 117 7.15 -34.82 -11.38
C SER A 117 6.73 -35.51 -12.69
N ASP A 118 7.69 -36.19 -13.30
CA ASP A 118 7.61 -37.00 -14.53
C ASP A 118 6.22 -37.54 -14.88
N ASN A 119 5.74 -37.23 -16.09
CA ASN A 119 5.36 -38.27 -17.05
C ASN A 119 5.17 -37.69 -18.47
N GLU A 120 5.37 -38.56 -19.45
CA GLU A 120 5.58 -38.38 -20.88
C GLU A 120 4.46 -37.72 -21.72
N ARG A 121 4.89 -37.24 -22.91
CA ARG A 121 4.20 -37.21 -24.22
C ARG A 121 2.94 -36.34 -24.43
N SER A 122 3.10 -35.33 -25.30
CA SER A 122 2.52 -35.28 -26.67
C SER A 122 2.27 -33.83 -27.12
N PHE A 123 2.75 -33.50 -28.31
CA PHE A 123 2.47 -32.26 -29.04
C PHE A 123 1.05 -32.24 -29.61
N SER A 124 0.34 -31.11 -29.55
CA SER A 124 -0.24 -30.39 -30.71
C SER A 124 -1.03 -29.12 -30.30
N PRO A 125 -1.25 -28.17 -31.23
CA PRO A 125 -1.45 -26.74 -30.95
C PRO A 125 -2.88 -26.22 -31.22
N LEU A 126 -3.30 -25.20 -30.47
CA LEU A 126 -4.12 -24.02 -30.87
C LEU A 126 -4.88 -23.49 -29.64
N ALA A 127 -4.80 -22.18 -29.37
CA ALA A 127 -5.95 -21.27 -29.18
C ALA A 127 -5.55 -19.98 -28.43
N GLN A 128 -6.27 -18.92 -28.81
CA GLN A 128 -6.04 -17.49 -28.58
C GLN A 128 -6.13 -17.00 -27.12
N ASP A 129 -5.45 -15.87 -26.91
CA ASP A 129 -5.77 -14.73 -26.05
C ASP A 129 -6.88 -14.88 -25.00
N LYS A 130 -6.52 -14.61 -23.74
CA LYS A 130 -6.96 -13.38 -23.04
C LYS A 130 -6.26 -13.22 -21.70
N GLU A 131 -6.11 -11.95 -21.38
CA GLU A 131 -5.49 -11.35 -20.20
C GLU A 131 -5.94 -11.95 -18.87
N ASP A 132 -5.05 -11.80 -17.90
CA ASP A 132 -5.28 -11.36 -16.53
C ASP A 132 -4.64 -12.32 -15.52
N ARG A 133 -3.72 -11.75 -14.73
CA ARG A 133 -3.46 -12.05 -13.31
C ARG A 133 -2.15 -11.39 -12.89
N SER A 134 -2.36 -10.20 -12.35
CA SER A 134 -1.50 -9.54 -11.39
C SER A 134 -1.16 -10.48 -10.22
N ASN A 135 0.13 -10.76 -10.02
CA ASN A 135 0.65 -11.06 -8.69
C ASN A 135 2.10 -10.57 -8.60
N ILE A 136 2.29 -9.45 -7.91
CA ILE A 136 3.60 -8.92 -7.54
C ILE A 136 3.63 -8.99 -6.03
N ASP A 137 4.29 -10.02 -5.52
CA ASP A 137 4.62 -10.13 -4.12
C ASP A 137 5.84 -9.24 -3.83
N LYS A 138 5.59 -8.07 -3.24
CA LYS A 138 6.60 -7.16 -2.71
C LYS A 138 6.53 -7.27 -1.21
N THR A 139 7.54 -7.85 -0.57
CA THR A 139 7.85 -7.66 0.84
C THR A 139 8.17 -6.17 1.08
N LYS A 140 7.12 -5.36 1.20
CA LYS A 140 7.13 -4.17 2.04
C LYS A 140 6.70 -4.64 3.42
N THR A 141 7.24 -4.05 4.47
CA THR A 141 6.62 -4.07 5.79
C THR A 141 5.23 -3.46 5.66
N TYR A 142 4.22 -4.26 5.30
CA TYR A 142 2.83 -3.85 5.30
C TYR A 142 2.38 -3.84 6.75
N THR A 143 2.02 -2.65 7.24
CA THR A 143 1.13 -2.60 8.38
C THR A 143 -0.26 -3.00 7.91
N ALA A 144 -1.11 -3.57 8.77
CA ALA A 144 -2.50 -3.90 8.41
C ALA A 144 -3.28 -2.70 7.84
N ALA A 145 -2.82 -1.48 8.11
CA ALA A 145 -3.33 -0.24 7.54
C ALA A 145 -2.97 -0.04 6.05
N ASP A 146 -1.79 -0.48 5.60
CA ASP A 146 -1.37 -0.35 4.20
C ASP A 146 -2.19 -1.30 3.30
N ASP A 147 -2.45 -2.52 3.77
CA ASP A 147 -3.34 -3.47 3.10
C ASP A 147 -4.77 -2.90 2.98
N ALA A 148 -5.26 -2.28 4.05
CA ALA A 148 -6.57 -1.61 4.07
C ALA A 148 -6.69 -0.51 3.01
N VAL A 149 -5.64 0.32 2.85
CA VAL A 149 -5.61 1.38 1.84
C VAL A 149 -5.64 0.81 0.42
N ASP A 150 -4.86 -0.24 0.15
CA ASP A 150 -4.82 -0.87 -1.16
C ASP A 150 -6.15 -1.55 -1.52
N HIS A 151 -6.81 -2.19 -0.56
CA HIS A 151 -8.14 -2.77 -0.75
C HIS A 151 -9.19 -1.71 -1.12
N ILE A 152 -9.19 -0.56 -0.45
CA ILE A 152 -10.12 0.55 -0.74
C ILE A 152 -9.79 1.18 -2.10
N ALA A 153 -8.50 1.40 -2.40
CA ALA A 153 -8.05 1.97 -3.67
C ALA A 153 -8.41 1.08 -4.87
N LYS A 154 -8.27 -0.25 -4.72
CA LYS A 154 -8.67 -1.22 -5.74
C LYS A 154 -10.16 -1.16 -6.01
N ARG A 155 -11.00 -1.07 -4.97
CA ARG A 155 -12.46 -0.96 -5.12
C ARG A 155 -12.88 0.35 -5.78
N PHE A 156 -12.25 1.47 -5.41
CA PHE A 156 -12.49 2.77 -6.03
C PHE A 156 -12.14 2.77 -7.53
N THR A 157 -11.02 2.13 -7.90
CA THR A 157 -10.60 1.96 -9.29
C THR A 157 -11.64 1.19 -10.11
N GLN A 158 -12.21 0.12 -9.54
CA GLN A 158 -13.26 -0.67 -10.19
C GLN A 158 -14.53 0.15 -10.44
N LEU A 159 -15.01 0.88 -9.42
CA LEU A 159 -16.21 1.72 -9.54
C LEU A 159 -16.02 2.85 -10.55
N ARG A 160 -14.85 3.48 -10.55
CA ARG A 160 -14.53 4.55 -11.51
C ARG A 160 -14.40 4.02 -12.93
N SER A 161 -13.78 2.86 -13.10
CA SER A 161 -13.63 2.23 -14.42
C SER A 161 -14.98 1.82 -15.00
N ALA A 162 -15.92 1.38 -14.15
CA ALA A 162 -17.29 1.10 -14.56
C ALA A 162 -18.06 2.36 -14.98
N GLN A 163 -17.78 3.51 -14.35
CA GLN A 163 -18.46 4.77 -14.64
C GLN A 163 -17.92 5.49 -15.89
N GLU A 164 -16.59 5.51 -16.07
CA GLU A 164 -15.92 6.23 -17.16
C GLU A 164 -15.68 5.36 -18.41
N GLY A 165 -15.94 4.04 -18.35
CA GLY A 165 -15.69 3.10 -19.44
C GLY A 165 -14.20 2.94 -19.80
N ARG A 166 -13.31 3.51 -18.98
CA ARG A 166 -11.86 3.51 -19.14
C ARG A 166 -11.21 3.14 -17.81
N THR A 167 -10.10 2.41 -17.86
CA THR A 167 -9.28 2.15 -16.68
C THR A 167 -8.64 3.45 -16.18
N VAL A 168 -9.09 3.92 -15.02
CA VAL A 168 -8.57 5.13 -14.41
C VAL A 168 -8.10 4.85 -12.98
N TYR A 169 -6.80 5.03 -12.79
CA TYR A 169 -6.16 4.80 -11.50
C TYR A 169 -6.32 6.00 -10.56
N PRO A 170 -6.37 5.77 -9.23
CA PRO A 170 -6.46 6.85 -8.25
C PRO A 170 -5.18 7.70 -8.28
N SER A 171 -5.33 9.02 -8.13
CA SER A 171 -4.20 9.92 -8.01
C SER A 171 -3.49 9.76 -6.66
N SER A 172 -2.24 10.22 -6.53
CA SER A 172 -1.55 10.29 -5.24
C SER A 172 -2.36 11.04 -4.16
N ARG A 173 -3.13 12.06 -4.55
CA ARG A 173 -4.06 12.76 -3.64
C ARG A 173 -5.23 11.89 -3.18
N ASP A 174 -5.68 10.96 -4.01
CA ASP A 174 -6.74 10.03 -3.65
C ASP A 174 -6.23 8.99 -2.65
N TYR A 175 -5.01 8.46 -2.85
CA TYR A 175 -4.35 7.60 -1.88
C TYR A 175 -4.19 8.26 -0.51
N GLN A 176 -3.81 9.54 -0.47
CA GLN A 176 -3.74 10.30 0.80
C GLN A 176 -5.11 10.42 1.48
N ALA A 177 -6.18 10.62 0.72
CA ALA A 177 -7.54 10.69 1.27
C ALA A 177 -8.01 9.33 1.81
N ILE A 178 -7.70 8.23 1.11
CA ILE A 178 -8.00 6.87 1.59
C ILE A 178 -7.24 6.57 2.89
N ALA A 179 -5.95 6.91 2.95
CA ALA A 179 -5.14 6.72 4.15
C ALA A 179 -5.70 7.49 5.36
N ARG A 180 -6.27 8.69 5.14
CA ARG A 180 -6.95 9.44 6.21
C ARG A 180 -8.17 8.72 6.76
N ILE A 181 -8.99 8.11 5.91
CA ILE A 181 -10.16 7.33 6.35
C ILE A 181 -9.75 6.12 7.20
N VAL A 182 -8.70 5.42 6.79
CA VAL A 182 -8.15 4.30 7.56
C VAL A 182 -7.58 4.79 8.89
N ALA A 183 -6.88 5.92 8.90
CA ALA A 183 -6.34 6.53 10.12
C ALA A 183 -7.42 7.03 11.10
N ILE A 184 -8.59 7.46 10.60
CA ILE A 184 -9.77 7.80 11.41
C ILE A 184 -10.34 6.56 12.13
N GLY A 185 -9.97 5.35 11.69
CA GLY A 185 -10.39 4.09 12.30
C GLY A 185 -11.71 3.55 11.72
N VAL A 186 -12.11 4.01 10.53
CA VAL A 186 -13.28 3.45 9.85
C VAL A 186 -12.94 2.03 9.37
N PRO A 187 -13.77 1.01 9.66
CA PRO A 187 -13.53 -0.34 9.16
C PRO A 187 -13.50 -0.39 7.63
N VAL A 188 -12.60 -1.21 7.06
CA VAL A 188 -12.40 -1.34 5.61
C VAL A 188 -13.67 -1.78 4.89
N THR A 189 -14.36 -2.78 5.43
CA THR A 189 -15.62 -3.31 4.90
C THR A 189 -16.73 -2.27 4.88
N GLN A 190 -16.81 -1.46 5.94
CA GLN A 190 -17.77 -0.38 6.05
C GLN A 190 -17.47 0.75 5.06
N THR A 191 -16.19 1.08 4.89
CA THR A 191 -15.71 2.08 3.92
C THR A 191 -16.08 1.67 2.49
N ILE A 192 -15.87 0.41 2.12
CA ILE A 192 -16.26 -0.14 0.81
C ILE A 192 -17.77 -0.04 0.59
N LYS A 193 -18.57 -0.40 1.59
CA LYS A 193 -20.03 -0.30 1.50
C LYS A 193 -20.50 1.14 1.26
N TRP A 194 -19.97 2.10 2.03
CA TRP A 194 -20.32 3.51 1.85
C TRP A 194 -19.76 4.10 0.56
N LEU A 195 -18.65 3.59 0.05
CA LEU A 195 -18.13 3.93 -1.26
C LEU A 195 -19.12 3.55 -2.36
N GLU A 196 -19.65 2.31 -2.34
CA GLU A 196 -20.65 1.84 -3.30
C GLU A 196 -21.94 2.65 -3.22
N GLU A 197 -22.45 2.89 -2.01
CA GLU A 197 -23.63 3.74 -1.79
C GLU A 197 -23.42 5.18 -2.29
N CYS A 198 -22.20 5.71 -2.17
CA CYS A 198 -21.86 7.05 -2.66
C CYS A 198 -21.94 7.12 -4.20
N PHE A 199 -21.40 6.13 -4.90
CA PHE A 199 -21.47 6.04 -6.36
C PHE A 199 -22.91 5.81 -6.84
N GLN A 200 -23.68 4.96 -6.16
CA GLN A 200 -25.09 4.72 -6.48
C GLN A 200 -25.95 5.98 -6.27
N ALA A 201 -25.75 6.69 -5.16
CA ALA A 201 -26.44 7.94 -4.88
C ALA A 201 -26.07 9.05 -5.89
N PHE A 202 -24.84 9.04 -6.39
CA PHE A 202 -24.40 9.95 -7.43
C PHE A 202 -25.04 9.62 -8.78
N GLU A 203 -25.06 8.35 -9.20
CA GLU A 203 -25.75 7.91 -10.43
C GLU A 203 -27.25 8.26 -10.40
N ASN A 204 -27.91 8.06 -9.27
CA ASN A 204 -29.33 8.39 -9.12
C ASN A 204 -29.65 9.89 -9.21
N ARG A 205 -28.65 10.76 -8.95
CA ARG A 205 -28.78 12.23 -9.03
C ARG A 205 -28.20 12.80 -10.31
N ARG A 206 -27.49 11.99 -11.10
CA ARG A 206 -26.74 12.43 -12.26
C ARG A 206 -27.71 12.94 -13.33
N THR A 207 -27.50 14.19 -13.77
CA THR A 207 -28.35 14.82 -14.79
C THR A 207 -27.76 14.66 -16.19
N ALA A 208 -26.42 14.61 -16.30
CA ALA A 208 -25.70 14.43 -17.56
C ALA A 208 -24.71 13.26 -17.50
N ALA A 209 -24.63 12.47 -18.58
CA ALA A 209 -23.73 11.30 -18.67
C ALA A 209 -22.23 11.65 -18.60
N SER A 210 -21.87 12.93 -18.76
CA SER A 210 -20.49 13.44 -18.67
C SER A 210 -20.04 13.75 -17.23
N GLU A 211 -20.96 13.76 -16.27
CA GLU A 211 -20.64 13.99 -14.86
C GLU A 211 -20.18 12.68 -14.22
N THR A 212 -18.93 12.64 -13.77
CA THR A 212 -18.32 11.47 -13.15
C THR A 212 -17.62 11.86 -11.86
N ILE A 213 -17.45 10.91 -10.94
CA ILE A 213 -16.69 11.14 -9.72
C ILE A 213 -15.20 11.08 -10.05
N LYS A 214 -14.57 12.25 -10.16
CA LYS A 214 -13.16 12.36 -10.59
C LYS A 214 -12.14 12.18 -9.47
N ALA A 215 -12.54 12.38 -8.22
CA ALA A 215 -11.63 12.39 -7.06
C ALA A 215 -12.27 11.73 -5.84
N PHE A 216 -11.46 10.94 -5.12
CA PHE A 216 -11.88 10.23 -3.91
C PHE A 216 -12.29 11.18 -2.78
N ARG A 217 -11.81 12.43 -2.82
CA ARG A 217 -12.16 13.47 -1.83
C ARG A 217 -13.67 13.73 -1.74
N TYR A 218 -14.43 13.50 -2.82
CA TYR A 218 -15.89 13.56 -2.80
C TYR A 218 -16.48 12.45 -1.91
N CYS A 219 -16.03 11.21 -2.11
CA CYS A 219 -16.44 10.06 -1.31
C CYS A 219 -15.96 10.18 0.14
N SER A 220 -14.76 10.75 0.39
CA SER A 220 -14.20 10.98 1.73
C SER A 220 -15.19 11.75 2.63
N LYS A 221 -15.74 12.86 2.13
CA LYS A 221 -16.71 13.66 2.90
C LYS A 221 -17.97 12.87 3.26
N PHE A 222 -18.52 12.13 2.30
CA PHE A 222 -19.71 11.31 2.52
C PHE A 222 -19.48 10.20 3.56
N ILE A 223 -18.30 9.59 3.54
CA ILE A 223 -17.86 8.53 4.47
C ILE A 223 -17.64 9.12 5.87
N GLU A 224 -16.96 10.26 5.97
CA GLU A 224 -16.72 10.98 7.23
C GLU A 224 -18.04 11.37 7.91
N ASP A 225 -18.97 11.99 7.18
CA ASP A 225 -20.26 12.44 7.72
C ASP A 225 -21.06 11.29 8.34
N ARG A 226 -21.11 10.13 7.66
CA ARG A 226 -21.81 8.94 8.16
C ARG A 226 -21.11 8.29 9.34
N PHE A 227 -19.78 8.30 9.35
CA PHE A 227 -19.00 7.78 10.46
C PHE A 227 -19.23 8.60 11.73
N PHE A 228 -19.14 9.93 11.64
CA PHE A 228 -19.39 10.80 12.79
C PHE A 228 -20.85 10.72 13.26
N ALA A 229 -21.82 10.59 12.35
CA ALA A 229 -23.21 10.37 12.73
C ALA A 229 -23.43 9.04 13.47
N GLN A 230 -22.72 7.97 13.11
CA GLN A 230 -22.76 6.71 13.85
C GLN A 230 -22.13 6.82 15.24
N GLN A 231 -20.99 7.54 15.35
CA GLN A 231 -20.35 7.78 16.63
C GLN A 231 -21.25 8.60 17.56
N ALA A 232 -21.89 9.65 17.05
CA ALA A 232 -22.83 10.48 17.81
C ALA A 232 -24.06 9.69 18.32
N LYS A 233 -24.60 8.78 17.51
CA LYS A 233 -25.72 7.91 17.92
C LYS A 233 -25.30 6.93 19.01
N LYS A 234 -24.11 6.33 18.89
CA LYS A 234 -23.56 5.42 19.92
C LYS A 234 -23.32 6.16 21.24
N THR A 235 -22.74 7.36 21.20
CA THR A 235 -22.56 8.17 22.42
C THR A 235 -23.90 8.56 23.05
N ALA A 236 -24.90 8.93 22.26
CA ALA A 236 -26.24 9.26 22.76
C ALA A 236 -26.93 8.05 23.41
N ALA A 237 -26.81 6.85 22.82
CA ALA A 237 -27.34 5.61 23.38
C ALA A 237 -26.67 5.24 24.72
N ILE A 238 -25.35 5.37 24.83
CA ILE A 238 -24.61 5.12 26.08
C ILE A 238 -25.03 6.12 27.17
N HIS A 239 -25.24 7.39 26.82
CA HIS A 239 -25.76 8.39 27.76
C HIS A 239 -27.19 8.06 28.22
N HIS A 240 -28.04 7.54 27.33
CA HIS A 240 -29.40 7.10 27.66
C HIS A 240 -29.39 5.89 28.61
N GLU A 241 -28.61 4.85 28.30
CA GLU A 241 -28.48 3.65 29.16
C GLU A 241 -27.89 3.97 30.54
N ARG A 242 -26.91 4.88 30.62
CA ARG A 242 -26.35 5.36 31.89
C ARG A 242 -27.36 6.16 32.72
N ASN A 243 -28.21 6.96 32.08
CA ASN A 243 -29.27 7.68 32.77
C ASN A 243 -30.37 6.72 33.25
N GLU A 244 -30.77 5.73 32.45
CA GLU A 244 -31.76 4.70 32.87
C GLU A 244 -31.27 3.81 34.02
N SER A 245 -29.97 3.50 34.08
CA SER A 245 -29.39 2.71 35.17
C SER A 245 -29.21 3.52 36.45
N ASN A 246 -28.90 4.82 36.36
CA ASN A 246 -28.97 5.72 37.52
C ASN A 246 -30.39 5.87 38.06
N ASP A 247 -31.40 5.97 37.18
CA ASP A 247 -32.80 6.10 37.57
C ASP A 247 -33.33 4.83 38.31
N LYS A 248 -32.83 3.65 37.94
CA LYS A 248 -33.08 2.39 38.67
C LYS A 248 -32.36 2.31 40.02
N THR A 249 -31.27 3.08 40.22
CA THR A 249 -30.50 3.09 41.47
C THR A 249 -31.15 4.00 42.52
N TYR A 250 -31.77 5.11 42.11
CA TYR A 250 -32.56 5.96 43.00
C TYR A 250 -33.89 5.32 43.43
N ASN A 251 -34.44 4.40 42.64
CA ASN A 251 -35.66 3.66 42.97
C ASN A 251 -35.45 2.46 43.92
N ARG A 252 -34.22 2.18 44.37
CA ARG A 252 -33.96 1.09 45.34
C ARG A 252 -33.96 1.53 46.80
N ALA A 253 -34.23 2.82 47.06
CA ALA A 253 -34.45 3.36 48.40
C ALA A 253 -35.94 3.37 48.78
N ASP A 254 -36.67 2.31 48.47
CA ASP A 254 -38.01 2.08 49.02
C ASP A 254 -37.99 0.90 49.99
N PHE A 255 -37.42 1.14 51.17
CA PHE A 255 -37.80 0.41 52.37
C PHE A 255 -38.13 1.42 53.46
N ARG A 256 -39.44 1.58 53.67
CA ARG A 256 -40.10 2.13 54.86
C ARG A 256 -39.83 3.61 55.15
N ARG A 257 -40.68 4.48 54.59
CA ARG A 257 -41.14 5.68 55.33
C ARG A 257 -42.65 5.76 55.30
N VAL A 258 -43.24 5.54 56.47
CA VAL A 258 -44.64 5.88 56.77
C VAL A 258 -44.83 7.37 56.47
N GLU A 259 -45.74 7.67 55.55
CA GLU A 259 -46.12 9.02 55.17
C GLU A 259 -46.66 9.79 56.39
N LYS A 260 -45.96 10.83 56.83
CA LYS A 260 -46.53 11.87 57.67
C LYS A 260 -47.14 12.91 56.74
N ARG A 261 -48.48 12.95 56.68
CA ARG A 261 -49.22 14.02 55.99
C ARG A 261 -48.98 15.34 56.71
N GLU A 262 -48.24 16.24 56.10
CA GLU A 262 -48.24 17.65 56.47
C GLU A 262 -49.13 18.40 55.48
N THR A 263 -50.30 18.82 55.96
CA THR A 263 -51.22 19.70 55.26
C THR A 263 -50.60 21.08 55.10
N SER A 264 -50.38 21.52 53.87
CA SER A 264 -50.00 22.90 53.59
C SER A 264 -51.17 23.85 53.92
N ILE A 265 -50.94 24.80 54.83
CA ILE A 265 -51.95 25.76 55.33
C ILE A 265 -52.28 26.86 54.30
N THR A 266 -51.49 27.02 53.25
CA THR A 266 -51.74 27.98 52.17
C THR A 266 -52.02 27.21 50.90
N GLY A 267 -53.30 26.92 50.63
CA GLY A 267 -53.80 26.16 49.48
C GLY A 267 -53.54 26.81 48.11
N GLY A 268 -52.27 26.96 47.74
CA GLY A 268 -51.85 27.23 46.36
C GLY A 268 -52.17 28.61 45.78
N GLN A 269 -52.55 29.61 46.58
CA GLN A 269 -52.76 30.98 46.08
C GLN A 269 -51.54 31.87 46.32
N THR A 270 -50.83 32.23 45.24
CA THR A 270 -49.83 33.31 45.25
C THR A 270 -50.44 34.58 44.64
N GLY A 271 -50.88 35.51 45.49
CA GLY A 271 -51.41 36.81 45.11
C GLY A 271 -50.32 37.89 45.06
N ARG A 272 -50.26 38.63 43.94
CA ARG A 272 -49.27 39.69 43.68
C ARG A 272 -49.65 40.97 44.45
N ILE A 273 -48.88 41.32 45.49
CA ILE A 273 -49.07 42.55 46.26
C ILE A 273 -48.60 43.76 45.44
N ARG A 274 -49.52 44.66 45.05
CA ARG A 274 -49.20 45.98 44.51
C ARG A 274 -48.81 46.94 45.64
N ARG A 275 -47.64 47.57 45.53
CA ARG A 275 -47.23 48.67 46.41
C ARG A 275 -47.91 49.97 45.95
N LYS A 276 -48.53 50.71 46.88
CA LYS A 276 -48.98 52.09 46.64
C LYS A 276 -47.79 53.06 46.82
N PRO A 277 -47.70 54.15 46.04
CA PRO A 277 -46.80 55.24 46.37
C PRO A 277 -47.46 56.19 47.38
N VAL A 278 -46.61 56.67 48.30
CA VAL A 278 -46.73 57.74 49.33
C VAL A 278 -48.14 58.21 49.68
#